data_AF-A0A2M7TIE7-F1
#
_entry.id   AF-A0A2M7TIE7-F1
#
_cell.length_a   1.000
_cell.length_b   1.000
_cell.length_c   1.000
_cell.angle_alpha   90.00
_cell.angle_beta   90.00
_cell.angle_gamma   90.00
#
_symmetry.space_group_name_H-M   'P 1'
#
loop_
_entity.id
_entity.type
_entity.pdbx_description
1 polymer ?
#
loop_
_entity_poly.entity_id
_entity_poly.type
_entity_poly.pdbx_seq_one_letter_code
_entity_poly.pdbx_strand_id
1 'polypeptide(L)' 'MRFNPKQKELLASFVSNIGVAWFAGGIIGSVFNPSRDIYQILTYSLWGLISSVVFIMSGILLIRK' A
#
# COMPACT_ATOMS: atom_id res chain seq x y z
N MET A 1 -0.78 24.24 7.47
CA MET A 1 -2.10 24.04 8.11
C MET A 1 -1.99 22.89 9.10
N ARG A 2 -2.43 23.06 10.36
CA ARG A 2 -2.54 21.94 11.31
C ARG A 2 -3.87 21.23 11.06
N PHE A 3 -3.81 19.95 10.70
CA PHE A 3 -5.01 19.11 10.59
C PHE A 3 -5.60 18.84 11.98
N ASN A 4 -6.93 18.83 12.07
CA ASN A 4 -7.61 18.38 13.29
C ASN A 4 -7.46 16.84 13.44
N PRO A 5 -7.71 16.27 14.63
CA PRO A 5 -7.53 14.84 14.87
C PRO A 5 -8.34 13.95 13.90
N LYS A 6 -9.58 14.33 13.60
CA LYS A 6 -10.47 13.59 12.68
C LYS A 6 -9.96 13.60 11.24
N GLN A 7 -9.38 14.71 10.78
CA GLN A 7 -8.74 14.83 9.47
C GLN A 7 -7.48 13.99 9.38
N LYS A 8 -6.67 13.94 10.45
CA LYS A 8 -5.49 13.07 10.50
C LYS A 8 -5.86 11.60 10.41
N GLU A 9 -6.89 11.18 11.17
CA GLU A 9 -7.40 9.81 11.13
C GLU A 9 -7.92 9.44 9.74
N LEU A 10 -8.74 10.30 9.12
CA LEU A 10 -9.28 10.05 7.79
C LEU A 10 -8.19 9.98 6.72
N LEU A 11 -7.19 10.86 6.80
CA LEU A 11 -6.03 10.84 5.92
C LEU A 11 -5.19 9.57 6.12
N ALA A 12 -4.96 9.16 7.37
CA ALA A 12 -4.21 7.95 7.68
C ALA A 12 -4.94 6.69 7.20
N SER A 13 -6.26 6.59 7.38
CA SER A 13 -7.07 5.50 6.83
C SER A 13 -7.02 5.48 5.31
N PHE A 14 -7.15 6.63 4.64
CA PHE A 14 -7.04 6.73 3.19
C PHE A 14 -5.69 6.22 2.68
N VAL A 15 -4.59 6.72 3.26
CA VAL A 15 -3.22 6.35 2.93
C VAL A 15 -2.98 4.85 3.20
N SER A 16 -3.49 4.32 4.31
CA SER A 16 -3.35 2.89 4.64
C SER A 16 -4.10 2.00 3.64
N ASN A 17 -5.30 2.41 3.21
CA ASN A 17 -6.07 1.70 2.19
C ASN A 17 -5.37 1.67 0.83
N ILE A 18 -4.64 2.73 0.46
CA ILE A 18 -3.77 2.71 -0.73
C ILE A 18 -2.69 1.64 -0.57
N GLY A 19 -2.08 1.53 0.61
CA GLY A 19 -1.09 0.49 0.90
C GLY A 19 -1.66 -0.93 0.80
N VAL A 20 -2.88 -1.15 1.27
CA VAL A 20 -3.60 -2.43 1.11
C VAL A 20 -3.90 -2.72 -0.37
N ALA A 21 -4.29 -1.71 -1.15
CA ALA A 21 -4.54 -1.88 -2.58
C ALA A 21 -3.27 -2.26 -3.35
N TRP A 22 -2.12 -1.65 -3.03
CA TRP A 22 -0.82 -2.03 -3.61
C TRP A 22 -0.40 -3.46 -3.26
N PHE A 23 -0.67 -3.90 -2.03
CA PHE A 23 -0.44 -5.29 -1.64
C PHE A 23 -1.31 -6.26 -2.45
N ALA A 24 -2.61 -5.97 -2.55
CA ALA A 24 -3.54 -6.81 -3.30
C ALA A 24 -3.18 -6.85 -4.80
N GLY A 25 -2.99 -5.71 -5.44
CA GLY A 25 -2.67 -5.65 -6.87
C GLY A 25 -1.29 -6.23 -7.19
N GLY A 26 -0.30 -5.96 -6.34
CA GLY A 26 1.08 -6.39 -6.56
C GLY A 26 1.34 -7.84 -6.22
N ILE A 27 0.73 -8.41 -5.16
CA ILE A 27 0.92 -9.82 -4.81
C ILE A 27 -0.19 -10.68 -5.41
N ILE A 28 -1.44 -10.46 -5.01
CA ILE A 28 -2.57 -11.29 -5.44
C ILE A 28 -2.74 -11.16 -6.96
N GLY A 29 -2.78 -9.93 -7.47
CA GLY A 29 -2.90 -9.68 -8.91
C GLY A 29 -1.76 -10.25 -9.74
N SER A 30 -0.56 -10.42 -9.16
CA SER A 30 0.58 -11.02 -9.87
C SER A 30 0.53 -12.53 -9.90
N VAL A 31 0.15 -13.16 -8.78
CA VAL A 31 0.07 -14.62 -8.68
C VAL A 31 -1.06 -15.20 -9.55
N PHE A 32 -2.19 -14.49 -9.62
CA PHE A 32 -3.38 -14.97 -10.34
C PHE A 32 -3.44 -14.54 -11.81
N ASN A 33 -2.41 -13.88 -12.35
CA ASN A 33 -2.37 -13.51 -13.75
C ASN A 33 -1.70 -14.63 -14.58
N PRO A 34 -2.46 -15.37 -15.42
CA PRO A 34 -1.93 -16.51 -16.16
C PRO A 34 -0.94 -16.12 -17.27
N SER A 35 -0.81 -14.83 -17.59
CA SER A 35 0.07 -14.32 -18.66
C SER A 35 1.44 -13.85 -18.14
N ARG A 36 1.72 -13.96 -16.84
CA ARG A 36 2.97 -13.47 -16.23
C ARG A 36 3.96 -14.60 -16.00
N ASP A 37 5.19 -14.39 -16.47
CA ASP A 37 6.33 -15.25 -16.12
C ASP A 37 6.77 -15.06 -14.66
N ILE A 38 7.50 -16.05 -14.13
CA ILE A 38 7.98 -16.04 -12.74
C ILE A 38 8.75 -14.77 -12.37
N TYR A 39 9.59 -14.26 -13.29
CA TYR A 39 10.33 -13.01 -13.08
C TYR A 39 9.39 -11.81 -12.94
N GLN A 40 8.35 -11.74 -13.76
CA GLN A 40 7.36 -10.67 -13.67
C GLN A 40 6.59 -10.77 -12.36
N ILE A 41 6.15 -11.98 -11.97
CA ILE A 41 5.45 -12.20 -10.69
C ILE A 41 6.30 -11.70 -9.52
N LEU A 42 7.60 -12.04 -9.49
CA LEU A 42 8.52 -11.58 -8.45
C LEU A 42 8.68 -10.06 -8.47
N THR A 43 8.92 -9.45 -9.63
CA THR A 43 9.10 -8.00 -9.75
C THR A 43 7.87 -7.23 -9.29
N TYR A 44 6.67 -7.61 -9.75
CA TYR A 44 5.42 -6.94 -9.35
C TYR A 44 5.06 -7.20 -7.89
N SER A 45 5.34 -8.39 -7.35
CA SER A 45 5.13 -8.70 -5.93
C SER A 45 6.06 -7.87 -5.04
N LEU A 46 7.32 -7.71 -5.45
CA LEU A 46 8.30 -6.88 -4.74
C LEU A 46 7.87 -5.41 -4.74
N TRP A 47 7.43 -4.89 -5.89
CA TRP A 47 6.88 -3.53 -5.99
C TRP A 47 5.64 -3.34 -5.14
N GLY A 48 4.69 -4.28 -5.20
CA GLY A 48 3.49 -4.27 -4.36
C GLY A 48 3.81 -4.22 -2.87
N LEU A 49 4.77 -5.04 -2.42
CA LEU A 49 5.24 -5.07 -1.04
C LEU A 49 5.89 -3.74 -0.63
N ILE A 50 6.84 -3.23 -1.42
CA ILE A 50 7.55 -1.97 -1.11
C ILE A 50 6.55 -0.82 -1.03
N SER A 51 5.68 -0.67 -2.02
CA SER A 51 4.65 0.38 -2.04
C SER A 51 3.69 0.23 -0.86
N SER A 52 3.22 -0.99 -0.58
CA SER A 52 2.34 -1.25 0.56
C SER A 52 2.95 -0.80 1.88
N VAL A 53 4.21 -1.18 2.15
CA VAL A 53 4.92 -0.81 3.37
C VAL A 53 5.07 0.71 3.47
N VAL A 54 5.45 1.39 2.40
CA VAL A 54 5.61 2.86 2.38
C VAL A 54 4.31 3.56 2.74
N PHE A 55 3.19 3.16 2.13
CA PHE A 55 1.90 3.77 2.40
C PHE A 55 1.39 3.45 3.81
N ILE A 56 1.49 2.20 4.28
CA ILE A 56 1.07 1.83 5.65
C ILE A 56 1.90 2.60 6.69
N MET A 57 3.22 2.65 6.52
CA MET A 57 4.10 3.40 7.43
C MET A 57 3.79 4.89 7.42
N SER A 58 3.49 5.47 6.25
CA SER A 58 3.07 6.87 6.15
C SER A 58 1.76 7.12 6.89
N GLY A 59 0.79 6.22 6.78
CA GLY A 59 -0.47 6.27 7.53
C GLY A 59 -0.25 6.24 9.05
N ILE A 60 0.59 5.32 9.53
CA ILE A 60 0.94 5.22 10.95
C ILE A 60 1.61 6.50 11.47
N LEU A 61 2.57 7.05 10.70
CA LEU A 61 3.27 8.28 11.06
C LEU A 61 2.35 9.51 11.14
N LEU A 62 1.26 9.53 10.37
CA LEU A 62 0.27 10.61 10.38
C LEU A 62 -0.62 10.61 11.64
N ILE A 63 -0.85 9.44 12.25
CA ILE A 63 -1.60 9.32 13.50
C ILE A 63 -0.68 9.57 14.71
N ARG A 64 0.59 9.17 14.59
CA ARG A 64 1.56 9.24 15.69
C ARG A 64 2.13 10.65 15.92
N LYS A 65 2.01 11.56 14.95
CA LYS A 65 2.37 13.00 15.03
C LYS A 65 1.13 13.87 15.19
#